data_AF-K2AEU8-F1
#
_entry.id   AF-K2AEU8-F1
#
_cell.length_a   1.000
_cell.length_b   1.000
_cell.length_c   1.000
_cell.angle_alpha   90.00
_cell.angle_beta   90.00
_cell.angle_gamma   90.00
#
_symmetry.space_group_name_H-M   'P 1'
#
loop_
_entity.id
_entity.type
_entity.pdbx_description
1 polymer ?
#
loop_
_entity_poly.entity_id
_entity_poly.type
_entity_poly.pdbx_seq_one_letter_code
_entity_poly.pdbx_strand_id
1 'polypeptide(L)'
;MEPLFVDKDRLSRVKSLLPKIEKAYQEYAEKNYFPGYAFGVMVDGKLIHSGSAGDNFFLDNPLDVLRKETMKYFEKAGKIIQVEEIIAQNQLSGYFIMKGEQSSLKISFSLTPHFLALIQTFTIEENE
;
A
#
# COMPACT_ATOMS: atom_id res chain seq x y z
N MET A 1 -14.34 37.79 18.69
CA MET A 1 -13.82 37.06 17.52
C MET A 1 -14.98 36.23 17.00
N GLU A 2 -15.53 36.58 15.85
CA GLU A 2 -16.55 35.73 15.22
C GLU A 2 -15.92 34.36 14.92
N PRO A 3 -16.65 33.24 15.10
CA PRO A 3 -16.09 31.93 14.79
C PRO A 3 -15.70 31.88 13.31
N LEU A 4 -14.44 31.52 13.01
CA LEU A 4 -13.85 31.41 11.66
C LEU A 4 -14.58 30.42 10.71
N PHE A 5 -15.64 29.76 11.18
CA PHE A 5 -16.33 28.65 10.53
C PHE A 5 -17.86 28.88 10.53
N VAL A 6 -18.31 29.92 9.84
CA VAL A 6 -19.74 30.30 9.77
C VAL A 6 -20.50 29.50 8.69
N ASP A 7 -19.79 28.95 7.69
CA ASP A 7 -20.39 28.15 6.61
C ASP A 7 -20.71 26.72 7.09
N LYS A 8 -21.99 26.48 7.38
CA LYS A 8 -22.52 25.16 7.80
C LYS A 8 -22.40 24.09 6.71
N ASP A 9 -22.31 24.49 5.44
CA ASP A 9 -22.29 23.59 4.29
C ASP A 9 -20.87 23.34 3.75
N ARG A 10 -19.85 24.01 4.28
CA ARG A 10 -18.45 23.83 3.84
C ARG A 10 -18.02 22.37 3.80
N LEU A 11 -18.38 21.55 4.80
CA LEU A 11 -17.99 20.15 4.83
C LEU A 11 -18.65 19.35 3.69
N SER A 12 -19.93 19.59 3.40
CA SER A 12 -20.64 18.92 2.30
C SER A 12 -20.07 19.35 0.94
N ARG A 13 -19.72 20.63 0.81
CA ARG A 13 -19.03 21.18 -0.37
C ARG A 13 -17.68 20.52 -0.58
N VAL A 14 -16.85 20.37 0.45
CA VAL A 14 -15.55 19.67 0.32
C VAL A 14 -15.76 18.19 -0.03
N LYS A 15 -16.73 17.52 0.62
CA LYS A 15 -17.06 16.12 0.30
C LYS A 15 -17.44 15.93 -1.18
N SER A 16 -18.16 16.89 -1.77
CA SER A 16 -18.52 16.84 -3.19
C SER A 16 -17.33 16.92 -4.15
N LEU A 17 -16.17 17.39 -3.68
CA LEU A 17 -14.93 17.50 -4.47
C LEU A 17 -14.05 16.26 -4.37
N LEU A 18 -14.27 15.37 -3.40
CA LEU A 18 -13.42 14.20 -3.17
C LEU A 18 -13.22 13.33 -4.43
N PRO A 19 -14.26 13.02 -5.24
CA PRO A 19 -14.06 12.24 -6.47
C PRO A 19 -13.18 12.97 -7.51
N LYS A 20 -13.22 14.30 -7.55
CA LYS A 20 -12.37 15.10 -8.45
C LYS A 20 -10.93 15.11 -7.97
N ILE A 21 -10.71 15.16 -6.66
CA ILE A 21 -9.38 15.08 -6.05
C ILE A 21 -8.75 13.72 -6.35
N GLU A 22 -9.49 12.63 -6.13
CA GLU A 22 -9.06 11.27 -6.48
C GLU A 22 -8.61 11.17 -7.94
N LYS A 23 -9.48 11.61 -8.85
CA LYS A 23 -9.19 11.59 -10.29
C LYS A 23 -7.95 12.42 -10.66
N ALA A 24 -7.77 13.60 -10.05
CA ALA A 24 -6.61 14.45 -10.31
C ALA A 24 -5.30 13.77 -9.90
N TYR A 25 -5.27 13.09 -8.74
CA TYR A 25 -4.10 12.34 -8.30
C TYR A 25 -3.82 11.13 -9.19
N GLN A 26 -4.88 10.40 -9.59
CA GLN A 26 -4.76 9.29 -10.54
C GLN A 26 -4.16 9.76 -11.87
N GLU A 27 -4.75 10.77 -12.51
CA GLU A 27 -4.29 11.30 -13.80
C GLU A 27 -2.86 11.85 -13.71
N TYR A 28 -2.51 12.51 -12.60
CA TYR A 28 -1.15 13.01 -12.40
C TYR A 28 -0.14 11.87 -12.25
N ALA A 29 -0.49 10.83 -11.48
CA ALA A 29 0.38 9.67 -11.33
C ALA A 29 0.57 8.92 -12.65
N GLU A 30 -0.51 8.70 -13.42
CA GLU A 30 -0.45 8.09 -14.75
C GLU A 30 0.39 8.92 -15.72
N LYS A 31 0.16 10.24 -15.78
CA LYS A 31 0.88 11.15 -16.68
C LYS A 31 2.38 11.20 -16.40
N ASN A 32 2.77 11.10 -15.13
CA ASN A 32 4.17 11.21 -14.71
C ASN A 32 4.82 9.85 -14.43
N TYR A 33 4.15 8.74 -14.76
CA TYR A 33 4.64 7.38 -14.53
C TYR A 33 5.06 7.13 -13.07
N PHE A 34 4.31 7.70 -12.14
CA PHE A 34 4.55 7.45 -10.73
C PHE A 34 4.04 6.04 -10.38
N PRO A 35 4.88 5.20 -9.75
CA PRO A 35 4.49 3.83 -9.38
C PRO A 35 3.50 3.80 -8.21
N GLY A 36 3.04 4.96 -7.74
CA GLY A 36 2.03 5.10 -6.71
C GLY A 36 1.91 6.51 -6.16
N TYR A 37 0.84 6.74 -5.41
CA TYR A 37 0.54 7.99 -4.73
C TYR A 37 -0.26 7.72 -3.45
N ALA A 38 -0.16 8.65 -2.50
CA ALA A 38 -1.00 8.71 -1.31
C ALA A 38 -1.37 10.17 -1.02
N PHE A 39 -2.58 10.41 -0.54
CA PHE A 39 -3.06 11.75 -0.19
C PHE A 39 -4.10 11.71 0.94
N GLY A 40 -4.26 12.84 1.62
CA GLY A 40 -5.26 13.04 2.67
C GLY A 40 -5.89 14.44 2.57
N VAL A 41 -7.19 14.52 2.82
CA VAL A 41 -7.95 15.77 2.84
C VAL A 41 -8.37 16.07 4.27
N MET A 42 -7.86 17.18 4.80
CA MET A 42 -8.14 17.65 6.15
C MET A 42 -9.12 18.83 6.12
N VAL A 43 -10.16 18.79 6.96
CA VAL A 43 -11.08 19.91 7.19
C VAL A 43 -11.35 19.98 8.69
N ASP A 44 -11.25 21.18 9.27
CA ASP A 44 -11.50 21.42 10.71
C ASP A 44 -10.64 20.57 11.64
N GLY A 45 -9.37 20.38 11.28
CA GLY A 45 -8.44 19.54 12.03
C GLY A 45 -8.77 18.05 11.98
N LYS A 46 -9.72 17.62 11.15
CA LYS A 46 -10.10 16.21 10.97
C LYS A 46 -9.72 15.71 9.58
N LEU A 47 -9.21 14.50 9.51
CA LEU A 47 -9.05 13.78 8.25
C LEU A 47 -10.44 13.34 7.78
N ILE A 48 -10.91 13.93 6.70
CA ILE A 48 -12.24 13.65 6.16
C ILE A 48 -12.20 12.69 4.96
N HIS A 49 -11.03 12.51 4.36
CA HIS A 49 -10.80 11.56 3.27
C HIS A 49 -9.31 11.23 3.15
N SER A 50 -9.00 10.01 2.73
CA SER A 50 -7.65 9.60 2.36
C SER A 50 -7.71 8.56 1.25
N GLY A 51 -6.73 8.59 0.37
CA GLY A 51 -6.61 7.61 -0.72
C GLY A 51 -5.16 7.30 -1.01
N SER A 52 -4.93 6.12 -1.56
CA SER A 52 -3.64 5.71 -2.08
C SER A 52 -3.83 4.72 -3.22
N ALA A 53 -2.97 4.77 -4.22
CA ALA A 53 -2.86 3.75 -5.23
C ALA A 53 -1.37 3.50 -5.53
N GLY A 54 -1.06 2.35 -6.12
CA GLY A 54 0.29 1.96 -6.50
C GLY A 54 0.25 0.99 -7.64
N ASP A 55 1.39 0.80 -8.29
CA ASP A 55 1.59 -0.25 -9.28
C ASP A 55 1.05 -1.56 -8.71
N ASN A 56 0.43 -2.33 -9.60
CA ASN A 56 -0.11 -3.63 -9.25
C ASN A 56 1.07 -4.51 -8.80
N PHE A 57 1.26 -4.71 -7.50
CA PHE A 57 2.39 -5.47 -6.92
C PHE A 57 2.50 -6.91 -7.46
N PHE A 58 1.46 -7.38 -8.15
CA PHE A 58 1.34 -8.72 -8.73
C PHE A 58 1.07 -8.64 -10.24
N LEU A 59 1.91 -7.93 -10.99
CA LEU A 59 1.78 -7.81 -12.46
C LEU A 59 1.62 -9.18 -13.15
N ASP A 60 2.28 -10.22 -12.62
CA ASP A 60 2.24 -11.58 -13.15
C ASP A 60 1.06 -12.42 -12.63
N ASN A 61 0.37 -11.97 -11.58
CA ASN A 61 -0.67 -12.75 -10.91
C ASN A 61 -1.90 -11.88 -10.62
N PRO A 62 -2.93 -11.92 -11.49
CA PRO A 62 -4.20 -11.24 -11.26
C PRO A 62 -4.77 -11.52 -9.86
N LEU A 63 -5.33 -10.49 -9.20
CA LEU A 63 -5.77 -10.57 -7.80
C LEU A 63 -6.85 -11.65 -7.57
N ASP A 64 -7.70 -11.90 -8.55
CA ASP A 64 -8.71 -12.96 -8.52
C ASP A 64 -8.08 -14.37 -8.50
N VAL A 65 -7.00 -14.57 -9.26
CA VAL A 65 -6.22 -15.82 -9.24
C VAL A 65 -5.54 -16.00 -7.89
N LEU A 66 -4.86 -14.96 -7.38
CA LEU A 66 -4.21 -15.00 -6.07
C LEU A 66 -5.20 -15.27 -4.94
N ARG A 67 -6.38 -14.65 -4.97
CA ARG A 67 -7.46 -14.93 -4.00
C ARG A 67 -7.84 -16.40 -4.02
N LYS A 68 -8.11 -16.95 -5.21
CA LYS A 68 -8.51 -18.34 -5.35
C LYS A 68 -7.44 -19.32 -4.86
N GLU A 69 -6.17 -19.08 -5.18
CA GLU A 69 -5.07 -19.93 -4.74
C GLU A 69 -4.84 -19.83 -3.23
N THR A 70 -4.84 -18.62 -2.67
CA THR A 70 -4.60 -18.41 -1.23
C THR A 70 -5.71 -19.00 -0.36
N MET A 71 -6.97 -18.90 -0.79
CA MET A 71 -8.13 -19.43 -0.05
C MET A 71 -8.03 -20.93 0.25
N LYS A 72 -7.46 -21.74 -0.67
CA LYS A 72 -7.26 -23.18 -0.44
C LYS A 72 -6.41 -23.47 0.80
N TYR A 73 -5.42 -22.62 1.07
CA TYR A 73 -4.57 -22.75 2.25
C TYR A 73 -5.31 -22.34 3.52
N PHE A 74 -6.12 -21.28 3.48
CA PHE A 74 -6.95 -20.86 4.62
C PHE A 74 -8.02 -21.89 4.96
N GLU A 75 -8.69 -22.47 3.97
CA GLU A 75 -9.64 -23.57 4.17
C GLU A 75 -8.97 -24.76 4.87
N LYS A 76 -7.75 -25.13 4.44
CA LYS A 76 -6.96 -26.19 5.07
C LYS A 76 -6.41 -25.83 6.45
N ALA A 77 -6.16 -24.55 6.74
CA ALA A 77 -5.71 -24.12 8.06
C ALA A 77 -6.82 -24.21 9.10
N GLY A 78 -8.08 -24.08 8.67
CA GLY A 78 -9.23 -23.98 9.56
C GLY A 78 -9.23 -22.65 10.31
N LYS A 79 -9.85 -22.61 11.49
CA LYS A 79 -9.88 -21.39 12.30
C LYS A 79 -8.46 -21.00 12.71
N ILE A 80 -8.10 -19.72 12.53
CA ILE A 80 -6.81 -19.18 12.98
C ILE A 80 -6.83 -19.02 14.49
N ILE A 81 -5.87 -19.65 15.16
CA ILE A 81 -5.72 -19.67 16.62
C ILE A 81 -4.66 -18.67 17.10
N GLN A 82 -3.65 -18.39 16.28
CA GLN A 82 -2.56 -17.48 16.65
C GLN A 82 -1.94 -16.85 15.40
N VAL A 83 -1.57 -15.58 15.50
CA VAL A 83 -0.70 -14.88 14.55
C VAL A 83 0.59 -14.55 15.29
N GLU A 84 1.73 -15.01 14.76
CA GLU A 84 3.05 -14.74 15.34
C GLU A 84 3.58 -13.38 14.92
N GLU A 85 4.63 -12.91 15.62
CA GLU A 85 5.34 -11.69 15.26
C GLU A 85 6.02 -11.82 13.90
N ILE A 86 6.24 -10.66 13.26
CA ILE A 86 6.94 -10.59 11.98
C ILE A 86 8.42 -10.92 12.19
N ILE A 87 8.94 -11.83 11.37
CA ILE A 87 10.35 -12.16 11.25
C ILE A 87 10.88 -11.48 10.00
N ALA A 88 11.69 -10.44 10.18
CA ALA A 88 12.41 -9.80 9.08
C ALA A 88 13.48 -10.77 8.53
N GLN A 89 13.49 -10.98 7.21
CA GLN A 89 14.51 -11.79 6.53
C GLN A 89 15.64 -10.91 5.99
N ASN A 90 15.33 -9.69 5.55
CA ASN A 90 16.27 -8.65 5.15
C ASN A 90 15.59 -7.27 5.25
N GLN A 91 16.20 -6.21 4.72
CA GLN A 91 15.68 -4.84 4.79
C GLN A 91 14.31 -4.66 4.11
N LEU A 92 13.97 -5.50 3.11
CA LEU A 92 12.78 -5.35 2.28
C LEU A 92 11.84 -6.57 2.36
N SER A 93 12.25 -7.68 2.96
CA SER A 93 11.47 -8.91 3.01
C SER A 93 11.30 -9.43 4.43
N GLY A 94 10.14 -10.00 4.69
CA GLY A 94 9.83 -10.65 5.96
C GLY A 94 8.73 -11.69 5.79
N TYR A 95 8.45 -12.39 6.87
CA TYR A 95 7.30 -13.28 6.95
C TYR A 95 6.74 -13.32 8.36
N PHE A 96 5.53 -13.85 8.50
CA PHE A 96 4.99 -14.26 9.78
C PHE A 96 4.29 -15.62 9.63
N ILE A 97 4.05 -16.29 10.75
CA ILE A 97 3.31 -17.54 10.79
C ILE A 97 1.92 -17.30 11.36
N MET A 98 0.90 -17.79 10.66
CA MET A 98 -0.45 -17.95 11.20
C MET A 98 -0.69 -19.41 11.54
N LYS A 99 -0.93 -19.72 12.80
CA LYS A 99 -1.33 -21.06 13.21
C LYS A 99 -2.84 -21.19 13.09
N GLY A 100 -3.29 -22.13 12.27
CA GLY A 100 -4.67 -22.61 12.25
C GLY A 100 -4.82 -23.88 13.09
N GLU A 101 -6.08 -24.26 13.35
CA GLU A 101 -6.43 -25.51 14.04
C GLU A 101 -5.84 -26.75 13.37
N GLN A 102 -5.76 -26.75 12.03
CA GLN A 102 -5.38 -27.92 11.23
C GLN A 102 -4.00 -27.79 10.58
N SER A 103 -3.57 -26.57 10.27
CA SER A 103 -2.25 -26.33 9.70
C SER A 103 -1.76 -24.91 9.95
N SER A 104 -0.45 -24.70 9.89
CA SER A 104 0.16 -23.37 9.96
C SER A 104 0.47 -22.84 8.57
N LEU A 105 0.20 -21.56 8.36
CA LEU A 105 0.47 -20.84 7.13
C LEU A 105 1.67 -19.93 7.35
N LYS A 106 2.62 -19.96 6.42
CA LYS A 106 3.71 -18.97 6.35
C LYS A 106 3.36 -17.93 5.32
N ILE A 107 3.29 -16.67 5.73
CA ILE A 107 2.92 -15.55 4.87
C ILE A 107 4.17 -14.72 4.69
N SER A 108 4.76 -14.81 3.51
CA SER A 108 5.93 -14.03 3.13
C SER A 108 5.52 -12.79 2.36
N PHE A 109 6.23 -11.70 2.60
CA PHE A 109 6.08 -10.45 1.86
C PHE A 109 7.45 -9.87 1.55
N SER A 110 7.53 -9.20 0.40
CA SER A 110 8.73 -8.50 -0.06
C SER A 110 8.30 -7.16 -0.63
N LEU A 111 9.01 -6.11 -0.23
CA LEU A 111 8.89 -4.79 -0.82
C LEU A 111 9.70 -4.76 -2.12
N THR A 112 9.11 -4.23 -3.17
CA THR A 112 9.86 -3.90 -4.38
C THR A 112 10.73 -2.68 -4.07
N PRO A 113 12.07 -2.77 -4.19
CA PRO A 113 12.94 -1.60 -4.06
C PRO A 113 12.65 -0.64 -5.22
N HIS A 114 11.81 0.37 -4.98
CA HIS A 114 11.65 1.47 -5.92
C HIS A 114 12.74 2.51 -5.69
N PHE A 115 13.85 2.32 -6.39
CA PHE A 115 14.68 3.41 -6.86
C PHE A 115 14.94 3.13 -8.34
N LEU A 116 14.73 4.13 -9.21
CA LEU A 116 15.32 4.08 -10.55
C LEU A 116 16.81 3.78 -10.32
N ALA A 117 17.29 2.62 -10.77
CA ALA A 117 18.68 2.22 -10.57
C ALA A 117 19.56 3.18 -11.37
N LEU A 118 20.00 4.26 -10.73
CA LEU A 118 21.02 5.15 -11.26
C LEU A 118 22.35 4.67 -10.73
N ILE A 119 23.33 4.50 -11.62
CA ILE A 119 24.71 4.22 -11.23
C ILE A 119 25.18 5.44 -10.43
N GLN A 120 25.33 5.28 -9.12
CA GLN A 120 25.76 6.38 -8.25
C GLN A 120 27.28 6.59 -8.31
N THR A 121 28.06 5.54 -8.51
CA THR A 121 29.52 5.62 -8.71
C THR A 121 30.00 4.39 -9.47
N PHE A 122 30.97 4.59 -10.35
CA PHE A 122 31.67 3.56 -11.12
C PHE A 122 33.17 3.87 -11.05
N THR A 123 33.96 2.93 -10.56
CA THR A 123 35.43 3.03 -10.50
C THR A 123 36.05 1.85 -11.23
N ILE A 124 37.09 2.14 -12.00
CA ILE A 124 38.04 1.17 -12.53
C ILE A 124 39.38 1.56 -11.93
N GLU A 125 40.04 0.61 -11.27
CA GLU A 125 41.38 0.76 -10.73
C GLU A 125 42.29 -0.28 -11.37
N GLU A 126 43.55 0.10 -11.61
CA GLU A 126 44.57 -0.81 -12.13
C GLU A 126 45.02 -1.75 -11.00
N ASN A 127 45.09 -3.04 -11.30
CA ASN A 127 45.42 -4.05 -10.30
C ASN A 127 46.94 -4.32 -10.32
N GLU A 128 47.69 -3.68 -9.43
CA GLU A 128 49.06 -4.06 -9.06
C GLU A 128 49.08 -5.06 -7.88
#